data_AF-A0A3D4PDT5-F1
#
_entry.id   AF-A0A3D4PDT5-F1
#
_cell.length_a   1.000
_cell.length_b   1.000
_cell.length_c   1.000
_cell.angle_alpha   90.00
_cell.angle_beta   90.00
_cell.angle_gamma   90.00
#
_symmetry.space_group_name_H-M   'P 1'
#
loop_
_entity.id
_entity.type
_entity.pdbx_description
1 polymer ?
#
loop_
_entity_poly.entity_id
_entity_poly.type
_entity_poly.pdbx_seq_one_letter_code
_entity_poly.pdbx_strand_id
1 'polypeptide(L)'
;MFQRLSNGWSLAKQSWRVLMLDKELLVFPVVSGFCCLLVLASFIVPLFATGYVDVVLNDGQISQEESQDPIAYIILFAFYFVNYFVIVFFNSALVACAIIRFKGGDPTVADGFRASMNRLPQIAGWAFLSATVGVILKVIESRSEKVGQIVAGLLGAAWSVT
;
A
#
# COMPACT_ATOMS: atom_id res chain seq x y z
N MET A 1 27.31 -16.67 1.23
CA MET A 1 26.55 -15.40 1.15
C MET A 1 26.41 -14.92 -0.30
N PHE A 2 27.51 -14.75 -1.06
CA PHE A 2 27.48 -14.31 -2.47
C PHE A 2 26.73 -15.23 -3.45
N GLN A 3 26.73 -16.55 -3.24
CA GLN A 3 25.92 -17.48 -4.06
C GLN A 3 24.41 -17.30 -3.87
N ARG A 4 23.95 -16.95 -2.66
CA ARG A 4 22.52 -16.68 -2.41
C ARG A 4 22.08 -15.39 -3.10
N LEU A 5 22.92 -14.35 -3.04
CA LEU A 5 22.71 -13.10 -3.78
C LEU A 5 22.69 -13.33 -5.30
N SER A 6 23.60 -14.14 -5.83
CA SER A 6 23.65 -14.51 -7.25
C SER A 6 22.39 -15.27 -7.70
N ASN A 7 21.94 -16.25 -6.91
CA ASN A 7 20.72 -17.01 -7.20
C ASN A 7 19.47 -16.13 -7.13
N GLY A 8 19.37 -15.26 -6.12
CA GLY A 8 18.29 -14.28 -6.02
C GLY A 8 18.27 -13.30 -7.19
N TRP A 9 19.44 -12.83 -7.63
CA TRP A 9 19.58 -11.97 -8.81
C TRP A 9 19.17 -12.67 -10.11
N SER A 10 19.51 -13.96 -10.24
CA SER A 10 19.08 -14.79 -11.37
C SER A 10 17.56 -14.94 -11.41
N LEU A 11 16.92 -15.26 -10.27
CA LEU A 11 15.46 -15.33 -10.15
C LEU A 11 14.77 -14.00 -10.45
N ALA A 12 15.31 -12.90 -9.92
CA ALA A 12 14.80 -11.56 -10.18
C ALA A 12 14.87 -11.24 -11.69
N LYS A 13 15.98 -11.57 -12.35
CA LYS A 13 16.16 -11.36 -13.79
C LYS A 13 15.23 -12.24 -14.63
N GLN A 14 14.98 -13.48 -14.21
CA GLN A 14 14.01 -14.36 -14.86
C GLN A 14 12.58 -13.83 -14.70
N SER A 15 12.19 -13.43 -13.49
CA SER A 15 10.89 -12.83 -13.21
C SER A 15 10.71 -11.54 -14.00
N TRP A 16 11.74 -10.69 -14.05
CA TRP A 16 11.77 -9.45 -14.84
C TRP A 16 11.61 -9.71 -16.34
N ARG A 17 12.27 -10.74 -16.87
CA ARG A 17 12.16 -11.12 -18.28
C ARG A 17 10.76 -11.61 -18.63
N VAL A 18 10.11 -12.38 -17.75
CA VAL A 18 8.70 -12.79 -17.91
C VAL A 18 7.79 -11.56 -17.87
N LEU A 19 8.04 -10.64 -16.94
CA LEU A 19 7.25 -9.43 -16.78
C LEU A 19 7.39 -8.47 -17.98
N MET A 20 8.57 -8.42 -18.61
CA MET A 20 8.80 -7.66 -19.85
C MET A 20 8.13 -8.27 -21.09
N LEU A 21 7.81 -9.57 -21.06
CA LEU A 21 7.04 -10.20 -22.13
C LEU A 21 5.57 -9.76 -22.08
N ASP A 22 5.04 -9.49 -20.89
CA ASP A 22 3.67 -9.04 -20.65
C ASP A 22 3.63 -7.60 -20.12
N LYS A 23 3.94 -6.63 -20.99
CA LYS A 23 3.97 -5.20 -20.67
C LYS A 23 2.66 -4.67 -20.06
N GLU A 24 1.54 -5.35 -20.33
CA GLU A 24 0.23 -5.00 -19.77
C GLU A 24 0.18 -5.18 -18.25
N LEU A 25 0.94 -6.12 -17.69
CA LEU A 25 1.02 -6.33 -16.25
C LEU A 25 1.80 -5.22 -15.53
N LEU A 26 2.74 -4.56 -16.20
CA LEU A 26 3.50 -3.43 -15.66
C LEU A 26 2.68 -2.16 -15.48
N VAL A 27 1.56 -2.05 -16.19
CA VAL A 27 0.68 -0.89 -16.08
C VAL A 27 0.08 -0.80 -14.68
N PHE A 28 -0.29 -1.92 -14.05
CA PHE A 28 -0.92 -1.90 -12.74
C PHE A 28 -0.01 -1.34 -11.62
N PRO A 29 1.25 -1.79 -11.44
CA PRO A 29 2.14 -1.21 -10.43
C PRO A 29 2.46 0.27 -10.70
N VAL A 30 2.66 0.66 -11.96
CA VAL A 30 2.99 2.05 -12.32
C VAL A 30 1.79 2.96 -12.07
N VAL A 31 0.61 2.57 -12.52
CA VAL A 31 -0.63 3.34 -12.29
C VAL A 31 -0.98 3.35 -10.80
N SER A 32 -0.80 2.25 -10.08
CA SER A 32 -0.96 2.20 -8.62
C SER A 32 -0.06 3.22 -7.92
N GLY A 33 1.24 3.21 -8.25
CA GLY A 33 2.19 4.18 -7.70
C GLY A 33 1.81 5.62 -8.01
N PHE A 34 1.38 5.90 -9.25
CA PHE A 34 0.89 7.21 -9.65
C PHE A 34 -0.39 7.61 -8.89
N CYS A 35 -1.35 6.71 -8.74
CA CYS A 35 -2.55 6.94 -7.95
C CYS A 35 -2.24 7.20 -6.47
N CYS A 36 -1.29 6.47 -5.88
CA CYS A 36 -0.82 6.73 -4.52
C CYS A 36 -0.20 8.13 -4.39
N LEU A 37 0.59 8.56 -5.38
CA LEU A 37 1.13 9.93 -5.42
C LEU A 37 0.03 10.99 -5.55
N LEU A 38 -1.00 10.73 -6.36
CA LEU A 38 -2.16 11.62 -6.47
C LEU A 38 -2.95 11.70 -5.16
N VAL A 39 -3.16 10.58 -4.48
CA VAL A 39 -3.79 10.56 -3.14
C VAL A 39 -2.95 11.39 -2.17
N LEU A 40 -1.64 11.17 -2.16
CA LEU A 40 -0.72 11.95 -1.32
C LEU A 40 -0.85 13.46 -1.62
N ALA A 41 -0.79 13.86 -2.89
CA ALA A 41 -0.95 15.26 -3.29
C ALA A 41 -2.33 15.83 -2.91
N SER A 42 -3.41 15.06 -3.09
CA SER A 42 -4.77 15.47 -2.77
C SER A 42 -4.99 15.74 -1.29
N PHE A 43 -4.25 15.08 -0.41
CA PHE A 43 -4.30 15.35 1.02
C PHE A 43 -3.32 16.45 1.44
N ILE A 44 -2.08 16.43 0.93
CA ILE A 44 -1.06 17.43 1.29
C ILE A 44 -1.47 18.86 0.91
N VAL A 45 -1.99 19.08 -0.30
CA VAL A 45 -2.33 20.43 -0.81
C VAL A 45 -3.33 21.18 0.08
N PRO A 46 -4.51 20.61 0.43
CA PRO A 46 -5.43 21.28 1.35
C PRO A 46 -4.89 21.34 2.78
N LEU A 47 -4.15 20.32 3.23
CA LEU A 47 -3.60 20.30 4.59
C LEU A 47 -2.56 21.42 4.80
N PHE A 48 -1.82 21.80 3.76
CA PHE A 48 -0.85 22.91 3.78
C PHE A 48 -1.48 24.24 4.20
N ALA A 49 -2.74 24.48 3.86
CA ALA A 49 -3.46 25.69 4.26
C ALA A 49 -3.99 25.62 5.71
N THR A 50 -4.13 24.41 6.27
CA THR A 50 -4.77 24.17 7.58
C THR A 50 -3.79 23.89 8.72
N GLY A 51 -2.50 23.66 8.41
CA GLY A 51 -1.47 23.35 9.41
C GLY A 51 -1.29 21.85 9.71
N TYR A 52 -2.25 21.00 9.37
CA TYR A 52 -2.20 19.54 9.63
C TYR A 52 -1.37 18.72 8.64
N VAL A 53 -0.40 19.34 7.96
CA VAL A 53 0.47 18.63 7.00
C VAL A 53 1.32 17.57 7.68
N ASP A 54 1.77 17.86 8.90
CA ASP A 54 2.68 17.01 9.64
C ASP A 54 2.07 15.64 9.96
N VAL A 55 0.74 15.56 10.13
CA VAL A 55 0.01 14.28 10.26
C VAL A 55 0.28 13.34 9.09
N VAL A 56 0.35 13.86 7.86
CA VAL A 56 0.53 13.03 6.65
C VAL A 56 2.00 12.84 6.31
N LEU A 57 2.84 13.87 6.49
CA LEU A 57 4.25 13.81 6.14
C LEU A 57 5.13 13.05 7.14
N ASN A 58 4.81 13.09 8.44
CA ASN A 58 5.54 12.34 9.47
C ASN A 58 4.97 10.93 9.65
N ASP A 59 4.53 10.31 8.56
CA ASP A 59 4.02 8.94 8.52
C ASP A 59 2.86 8.69 9.51
N GLY A 60 2.04 9.69 9.83
CA GLY A 60 0.94 9.53 10.79
C GLY A 60 1.29 9.80 12.26
N GLN A 61 2.47 10.34 12.55
CA GLN A 61 2.82 10.77 13.91
C GLN A 61 2.05 12.05 14.27
N ILE A 62 1.06 11.92 15.14
CA ILE A 62 0.27 13.06 15.63
C ILE A 62 1.04 13.72 16.77
N SER A 63 1.37 15.00 16.59
CA SER A 63 2.03 15.84 17.60
C SER A 63 1.15 16.03 18.85
N GLN A 64 1.72 16.38 20.00
CA GLN A 64 0.93 16.62 21.22
C GLN A 64 -0.11 17.74 21.04
N GLU A 65 0.20 18.75 20.23
CA GLU A 65 -0.70 19.87 19.91
C GLU A 65 -1.87 19.41 19.02
N GLU A 66 -1.60 18.57 18.02
CA GLU A 66 -2.63 18.03 17.11
C GLU A 66 -3.47 16.91 17.73
N SER A 67 -2.95 16.25 18.76
CA SER A 67 -3.66 15.20 19.51
C SER A 67 -4.90 15.73 20.25
N GLN A 68 -4.99 17.04 20.46
CA GLN A 68 -6.15 17.66 21.10
C GLN A 68 -7.33 17.85 20.14
N ASP A 69 -7.10 17.74 18.84
CA ASP A 69 -8.14 17.89 17.83
C ASP A 69 -8.58 16.53 17.25
N PRO A 70 -9.83 16.10 17.47
CA PRO A 70 -10.38 14.90 16.86
C PRO A 70 -10.29 14.89 15.32
N ILE A 71 -10.22 16.05 14.67
CA ILE A 71 -10.14 16.19 13.21
C ILE A 71 -8.85 15.55 12.67
N ALA A 72 -7.73 15.64 13.39
CA ALA A 72 -6.45 15.05 12.97
C ALA A 72 -6.55 13.53 12.79
N TYR A 73 -7.24 12.84 13.71
CA TYR A 73 -7.48 11.39 13.63
C TYR A 73 -8.39 11.00 12.46
N ILE A 74 -9.39 11.82 12.15
CA ILE A 74 -10.29 11.60 11.00
C ILE A 74 -9.52 11.73 9.69
N ILE A 75 -8.69 12.77 9.57
CA ILE A 75 -7.82 12.99 8.39
C ILE A 75 -6.86 11.82 8.23
N LEU A 76 -6.18 11.40 9.31
CA LEU A 76 -5.26 10.27 9.30
C LEU A 76 -5.97 8.98 8.85
N PHE A 77 -7.13 8.69 9.43
CA PHE A 77 -7.92 7.51 9.06
C PHE A 77 -8.35 7.55 7.60
N ALA A 78 -8.85 8.70 7.12
CA ALA A 78 -9.26 8.88 5.73
C ALA A 78 -8.08 8.68 4.76
N PHE A 79 -6.91 9.23 5.10
CA PHE A 79 -5.69 9.05 4.32
C PHE A 79 -5.29 7.57 4.22
N TYR A 80 -5.19 6.87 5.36
CA TYR A 80 -4.85 5.43 5.39
C TYR A 80 -5.88 4.60 4.63
N PHE A 81 -7.17 4.88 4.81
CA PHE A 81 -8.25 4.19 4.12
C PHE A 81 -8.15 4.33 2.60
N VAL A 82 -8.04 5.55 2.09
CA VAL A 82 -7.95 5.79 0.65
C VAL A 82 -6.67 5.19 0.08
N ASN A 83 -5.55 5.30 0.78
CA ASN A 83 -4.28 4.73 0.34
C ASN A 83 -4.34 3.19 0.25
N TYR A 84 -4.81 2.52 1.31
CA TYR A 84 -5.00 1.07 1.29
C TYR A 84 -6.03 0.62 0.27
N PHE A 85 -7.11 1.38 0.09
CA PHE A 85 -8.11 1.09 -0.93
C PHE A 85 -7.50 1.07 -2.33
N VAL A 86 -6.70 2.09 -2.68
CA VAL A 86 -5.98 2.15 -3.96
C VAL A 86 -5.03 0.96 -4.09
N ILE A 87 -4.19 0.70 -3.09
CA ILE A 87 -3.22 -0.42 -3.14
C ILE A 87 -3.93 -1.76 -3.34
N VAL A 88 -4.95 -2.06 -2.52
CA VAL A 88 -5.67 -3.34 -2.59
C VAL A 88 -6.44 -3.46 -3.90
N PHE A 89 -6.98 -2.37 -4.43
CA PHE A 89 -7.67 -2.36 -5.73
C PHE A 89 -6.73 -2.74 -6.88
N PHE A 90 -5.56 -2.10 -6.97
CA PHE A 90 -4.59 -2.41 -8.03
C PHE A 90 -3.94 -3.78 -7.85
N ASN A 91 -3.67 -4.20 -6.61
CA ASN A 91 -3.20 -5.56 -6.33
C ASN A 91 -4.23 -6.60 -6.76
N SER A 92 -5.52 -6.36 -6.49
CA SER A 92 -6.60 -7.25 -6.93
C SER A 92 -6.69 -7.32 -8.45
N ALA A 93 -6.52 -6.20 -9.16
CA ALA A 93 -6.51 -6.16 -10.62
C ALA A 93 -5.31 -6.92 -11.22
N LEU A 94 -4.12 -6.75 -10.64
CA LEU A 94 -2.91 -7.48 -11.04
C LEU A 94 -3.07 -8.98 -10.84
N VAL A 95 -3.56 -9.40 -9.66
CA VAL A 95 -3.81 -10.82 -9.36
C VAL A 95 -4.84 -11.42 -10.31
N ALA A 96 -5.90 -10.68 -10.66
CA ALA A 96 -6.88 -11.14 -11.65
C ALA A 96 -6.24 -11.39 -13.02
N CYS A 97 -5.39 -10.48 -13.50
CA CYS A 97 -4.67 -10.63 -14.75
C CYS A 97 -3.68 -11.82 -14.72
N ALA A 98 -2.96 -11.98 -13.60
CA ALA A 98 -2.06 -13.12 -13.41
C ALA A 98 -2.81 -14.46 -13.48
N ILE A 99 -3.99 -14.56 -12.88
CA ILE A 99 -4.84 -15.76 -12.93
C ILE A 99 -5.29 -16.05 -14.37
N ILE A 100 -5.67 -15.03 -15.15
CA ILE A 100 -6.05 -15.20 -16.57
C ILE A 100 -4.87 -15.74 -17.38
N ARG A 101 -3.67 -15.19 -17.16
CA ARG A 101 -2.45 -15.64 -17.83
C ARG A 101 -2.09 -17.08 -17.49
N PHE A 102 -2.18 -17.47 -16.22
CA PHE A 102 -1.91 -18.85 -15.79
C PHE A 102 -2.92 -19.87 -16.35
N LYS A 103 -4.12 -19.43 -16.71
CA LYS A 103 -5.11 -20.26 -17.40
C LYS A 103 -4.88 -20.36 -18.91
N GLY A 104 -3.81 -19.76 -19.44
CA GLY A 104 -3.47 -19.75 -20.86
C GLY A 104 -4.20 -18.68 -21.67
N GLY A 105 -4.89 -17.74 -21.01
CA GLY A 105 -5.53 -16.59 -21.66
C GLY A 105 -4.58 -15.42 -21.90
N ASP A 106 -5.05 -14.43 -22.64
CA ASP A 106 -4.37 -13.16 -22.84
C ASP A 106 -4.99 -12.09 -21.93
N PRO A 107 -4.32 -11.66 -20.85
CA PRO A 107 -4.88 -10.71 -19.90
C PRO A 107 -4.86 -9.31 -20.49
N THR A 108 -6.00 -8.61 -20.48
CA THR A 108 -6.03 -7.18 -20.80
C THR A 108 -6.11 -6.33 -19.55
N VAL A 109 -5.63 -5.07 -19.64
CA VAL A 109 -5.79 -4.08 -18.57
C VAL A 109 -7.26 -3.92 -18.17
N ALA A 110 -8.17 -3.94 -19.15
CA ALA A 110 -9.61 -3.84 -18.93
C ALA A 110 -10.17 -5.00 -18.10
N ASP A 111 -9.67 -6.23 -18.28
CA ASP A 111 -10.09 -7.39 -17.51
C ASP A 111 -9.72 -7.25 -16.03
N GLY A 112 -8.52 -6.73 -15.75
CA GLY A 112 -8.06 -6.43 -14.39
C GLY A 112 -8.97 -5.42 -13.69
N PHE A 113 -9.25 -4.28 -14.34
CA PHE A 113 -10.15 -3.25 -13.80
C PHE A 113 -11.58 -3.76 -13.63
N ARG A 114 -12.10 -4.55 -14.57
CA ARG A 114 -13.45 -5.10 -14.48
C ARG A 114 -13.56 -6.11 -13.33
N ALA A 115 -12.54 -6.95 -13.15
CA ALA A 115 -12.48 -7.92 -12.06
C ALA A 115 -12.41 -7.24 -10.68
N SER A 116 -11.59 -6.19 -10.54
CA SER A 116 -11.51 -5.43 -9.29
C SER A 116 -12.79 -4.63 -9.03
N MET A 117 -13.40 -4.04 -10.07
CA MET A 117 -14.68 -3.31 -9.95
C MET A 117 -15.81 -4.21 -9.42
N ASN A 118 -15.88 -5.46 -9.90
CA ASN A 118 -16.85 -6.45 -9.41
C ASN A 118 -16.61 -6.88 -7.96
N ARG A 119 -15.45 -6.57 -7.39
CA ARG A 119 -15.05 -6.91 -6.01
C ARG A 119 -14.89 -5.67 -5.13
N LEU A 120 -15.42 -4.53 -5.55
CA LEU A 120 -15.34 -3.27 -4.81
C LEU A 120 -15.77 -3.38 -3.33
N PRO A 121 -16.90 -4.00 -2.97
CA PRO A 121 -17.30 -4.10 -1.57
C PRO A 121 -16.30 -4.89 -0.71
N GLN A 122 -15.73 -5.94 -1.28
CA GLN A 122 -14.70 -6.75 -0.59
C GLN A 122 -13.39 -5.97 -0.45
N ILE A 123 -12.98 -5.24 -1.49
CA ILE A 123 -11.79 -4.38 -1.46
C ILE A 123 -11.95 -3.27 -0.42
N ALA A 124 -13.12 -2.61 -0.38
CA ALA A 124 -13.44 -1.59 0.60
C ALA A 124 -13.44 -2.14 2.04
N GLY A 125 -14.02 -3.33 2.25
CA GLY A 125 -14.00 -3.98 3.56
C GLY A 125 -12.58 -4.31 4.03
N TRP A 126 -11.74 -4.82 3.14
CA TRP A 126 -10.33 -5.06 3.44
C TRP A 126 -9.56 -3.77 3.73
N ALA A 127 -9.74 -2.73 2.90
CA ALA A 127 -9.11 -1.44 3.10
C ALA A 127 -9.52 -0.80 4.43
N PHE A 128 -10.79 -0.92 4.82
CA PHE A 128 -11.30 -0.43 6.10
C PHE A 128 -10.64 -1.14 7.29
N LEU A 129 -10.55 -2.47 7.23
CA LEU A 129 -9.87 -3.24 8.26
C LEU A 129 -8.38 -2.87 8.35
N SER A 130 -7.69 -2.81 7.21
CA SER A 130 -6.28 -2.42 7.13
C SER A 130 -6.04 -1.01 7.66
N ALA A 131 -6.91 -0.06 7.33
CA ALA A 131 -6.83 1.32 7.83
C ALA A 131 -7.04 1.39 9.34
N THR A 132 -8.02 0.64 9.86
CA THR A 132 -8.27 0.55 11.31
C THR A 132 -7.05 0.00 12.05
N VAL A 133 -6.49 -1.11 11.56
CA VAL A 133 -5.27 -1.71 12.14
C VAL A 133 -4.08 -0.75 12.01
N GLY A 134 -3.91 -0.10 10.86
CA GLY A 134 -2.84 0.87 10.62
C GLY A 134 -2.89 2.05 11.58
N VAL A 135 -4.07 2.65 11.77
CA VAL A 135 -4.26 3.76 12.73
C VAL A 135 -4.01 3.30 14.16
N ILE A 136 -4.52 2.12 14.56
CA ILE A 136 -4.29 1.58 15.91
C ILE A 136 -2.78 1.39 16.15
N LEU A 137 -2.07 0.78 15.21
CA LEU A 137 -0.62 0.59 15.30
C LEU A 137 0.09 1.94 15.40
N LYS A 138 -0.33 2.95 14.63
CA LYS A 138 0.28 4.28 14.65
C LYS A 138 0.04 5.01 15.96
N VAL A 139 -1.15 4.91 16.54
CA VAL A 139 -1.47 5.47 17.86
C VAL A 139 -0.66 4.80 18.96
N ILE A 140 -0.40 3.51 18.85
CA ILE A 140 0.45 2.78 19.81
C ILE A 140 1.92 3.21 19.63
N GLU A 141 2.39 3.35 18.40
CA GLU A 141 3.75 3.78 18.08
C GLU A 141 4.03 5.21 18.58
N SER A 142 3.10 6.16 18.39
CA SER A 142 3.25 7.55 18.85
C SER A 142 3.30 7.68 20.37
N ARG A 143 2.83 6.67 21.11
CA ARG A 143 2.86 6.62 22.58
C ARG A 143 4.16 6.05 23.15
N SER A 144 4.90 5.23 22.39
CA SER A 144 6.08 4.53 22.90
C SER A 144 7.08 4.14 21.82
N GLU A 145 8.25 4.79 21.84
CA GLU A 145 9.40 4.50 20.97
C GLU A 145 9.88 3.03 21.10
N LYS A 146 9.71 2.43 22.30
CA LYS A 146 10.02 1.01 22.55
C LYS A 146 9.08 0.06 21.82
N VAL A 147 7.81 0.44 21.63
CA VAL A 147 6.85 -0.40 20.90
C VAL A 147 7.11 -0.32 19.40
N GLY A 148 7.53 0.84 18.88
CA GLY A 148 8.01 0.96 17.50
C GLY A 148 9.17 0.00 17.20
N GLN A 149 10.14 -0.12 18.12
CA GLN A 149 11.25 -1.08 17.99
C GLN A 149 10.79 -2.54 18.01
N ILE A 150 9.78 -2.88 18.83
CA ILE A 150 9.21 -4.24 18.87
C ILE A 150 8.45 -4.56 17.58
N VAL A 151 7.64 -3.63 17.08
CA VAL A 151 6.91 -3.81 15.80
C VAL A 151 7.89 -3.93 14.64
N ALA A 152 8.91 -3.08 14.58
CA ALA A 152 9.97 -3.19 13.58
C ALA A 152 10.72 -4.53 13.67
N GLY A 153 10.98 -5.02 14.89
CA GLY A 153 11.59 -6.32 15.14
C GLY A 153 10.70 -7.50 14.71
N LEU A 154 9.40 -7.44 14.98
CA LEU A 154 8.43 -8.46 14.58
C LEU A 154 8.19 -8.47 13.07
N LEU A 155 8.09 -7.30 12.44
CA LEU A 155 7.99 -7.19 10.98
C LEU A 155 9.27 -7.68 10.31
N GLY A 156 10.45 -7.33 10.85
CA GLY A 156 11.74 -7.83 10.38
C GLY A 156 11.86 -9.36 10.52
N ALA A 157 11.41 -9.91 11.64
CA ALA A 157 11.39 -11.36 11.87
C ALA A 157 10.40 -12.08 10.94
N ALA A 158 9.17 -11.56 10.81
CA ALA A 158 8.15 -12.12 9.92
C ALA A 158 8.61 -12.12 8.46
N TRP A 159 9.27 -11.04 8.02
CA TRP A 159 9.81 -10.96 6.66
C TRP A 159 11.04 -11.84 6.45
N SER A 160 11.86 -12.09 7.47
CA SER A 160 13.03 -12.98 7.37
C SER A 160 12.70 -14.45 7.20
N VAL A 161 11.46 -14.86 7.53
CA VAL A 161 10.99 -16.24 7.48
C VAL A 161 10.42 -16.62 6.10
N THR A 162 10.19 -15.63 5.22
CA THR A 162 9.78 -15.80 3.81
C THR A 162 10.94 -15.58 2.85
#